data_AF-A0A381KIT7-F1
#
_entry.id   AF-A0A381KIT7-F1
#
_cell.length_a   1.000
_cell.length_b   1.000
_cell.length_c   1.000
_cell.angle_alpha   90.00
_cell.angle_beta   90.00
_cell.angle_gamma   90.00
#
_symmetry.space_group_name_H-M   'P 1'
#
loop_
_entity.id
_entity.type
_entity.pdbx_description
1 polymer ?
#
loop_
_entity_poly.entity_id
_entity_poly.type
_entity_poly.pdbx_seq_one_letter_code
_entity_poly.pdbx_strand_id
1 'polypeptide(L)'
;MIDISIDDKLKERWPNAKLGCIQAKVAVNKSSEKLINEINEFCDTINQSLKVEDITKLDKIKDARNAYKELGKNPSRYRTSSEALVRRIIQGKGLYTINNIVEINNLISIKSLYPVGTYNVSKLHSPVCFTVGDEGEQYKGIWERINKYRKSSYIV
;
A
#
# COMPACT_ATOMS: atom_id res chain seq x y z
N MET A 1 18.00 10.88 8.71
CA MET A 1 16.66 10.25 8.62
C MET A 1 15.71 11.35 8.19
N ILE A 2 14.75 11.09 7.30
CA ILE A 2 13.74 12.11 6.95
C ILE A 2 12.86 12.37 8.17
N ASP A 3 12.51 13.64 8.39
CA ASP A 3 11.51 13.99 9.41
C ASP A 3 10.11 13.63 8.89
N ILE A 4 9.45 12.70 9.58
CA ILE A 4 8.17 12.12 9.18
C ILE A 4 7.20 12.22 10.36
N SER A 5 6.03 12.79 10.12
CA SER A 5 4.96 12.92 11.10
C SER A 5 3.62 12.43 10.56
N ILE A 6 2.69 12.16 11.48
CA ILE A 6 1.29 11.89 11.16
C ILE A 6 0.50 13.13 11.52
N ASP A 7 -0.24 13.68 10.55
CA ASP A 7 -1.08 14.85 10.70
C ASP A 7 -2.16 14.62 11.76
N ASP A 8 -2.43 15.62 12.58
CA ASP A 8 -3.49 15.56 13.57
C ASP A 8 -4.87 15.46 12.90
N LYS A 9 -5.06 16.07 11.72
CA LYS A 9 -6.27 15.88 10.90
C LYS A 9 -6.55 14.41 10.59
N LEU A 10 -5.49 13.62 10.35
CA LEU A 10 -5.63 12.19 10.10
C LEU A 10 -5.94 11.44 11.41
N LYS A 11 -5.29 11.79 12.51
CA LYS A 11 -5.56 11.19 13.83
C LYS A 11 -6.95 11.52 14.36
N GLU A 12 -7.47 12.70 14.11
CA GLU A 12 -8.83 13.09 14.49
C GLU A 12 -9.87 12.17 13.85
N ARG A 13 -9.67 11.79 12.59
CA ARG A 13 -10.56 10.86 11.86
C ARG A 13 -10.26 9.40 12.14
N TRP A 14 -9.00 9.06 12.40
CA TRP A 14 -8.55 7.70 12.69
C TRP A 14 -7.47 7.71 13.79
N PRO A 15 -7.86 7.75 15.08
CA PRO A 15 -6.92 7.92 16.20
C PRO A 15 -5.86 6.82 16.31
N ASN A 16 -6.17 5.64 15.78
CA ASN A 16 -5.29 4.48 15.79
C ASN A 16 -4.30 4.45 14.61
N ALA A 17 -4.21 5.52 13.82
CA ALA A 17 -3.25 5.60 12.72
C ALA A 17 -1.81 5.41 13.23
N LYS A 18 -1.09 4.49 12.59
CA LYS A 18 0.32 4.22 12.83
C LYS A 18 1.06 4.20 11.49
N LEU A 19 2.31 4.65 11.53
CA LEU A 19 3.19 4.64 10.38
C LEU A 19 4.50 3.96 10.77
N GLY A 20 4.85 2.89 10.05
CA GLY A 20 6.16 2.26 10.14
C GLY A 20 7.06 2.77 9.04
N CYS A 21 8.24 3.28 9.38
CA CYS A 21 9.21 3.81 8.42
C CYS A 21 10.53 3.04 8.51
N ILE A 22 11.02 2.57 7.36
CA ILE A 22 12.35 1.98 7.22
C ILE A 22 13.07 2.75 6.14
N GLN A 23 14.27 3.24 6.46
CA GLN A 23 15.17 3.89 5.50
C GLN A 23 16.41 3.03 5.31
N ALA A 24 16.72 2.68 4.07
CA ALA A 24 17.88 1.88 3.73
C ALA A 24 18.53 2.38 2.43
N LYS A 25 19.84 2.16 2.30
CA LYS A 25 20.54 2.31 1.01
C LYS A 25 20.39 0.99 0.25
N VAL A 26 19.73 1.05 -0.89
CA VAL A 26 19.45 -0.12 -1.73
C VAL A 26 19.78 0.19 -3.18
N ALA A 27 20.23 -0.83 -3.92
CA ALA A 27 20.41 -0.74 -5.37
C ALA A 27 19.19 -1.35 -6.06
N VAL A 28 18.63 -0.62 -7.02
CA VAL A 28 17.54 -1.12 -7.88
C VAL A 28 18.16 -2.02 -8.93
N ASN A 29 17.77 -3.29 -8.93
CA ASN A 29 18.27 -4.32 -9.83
C ASN A 29 17.12 -5.21 -10.30
N LYS A 30 17.40 -6.07 -11.29
CA LYS A 30 16.50 -7.19 -11.59
C LYS A 30 16.35 -8.06 -10.34
N SER A 31 15.12 -8.53 -10.10
CA SER A 31 14.84 -9.46 -9.02
C SER A 31 15.63 -10.76 -9.16
N SER A 32 16.21 -11.21 -8.05
CA SER A 32 16.92 -12.48 -7.98
C SER A 32 15.93 -13.65 -8.03
N GLU A 33 16.38 -14.80 -8.51
CA GLU A 33 15.56 -16.02 -8.52
C GLU A 33 15.07 -16.39 -7.12
N LYS A 34 15.92 -16.21 -6.10
CA LYS A 34 15.54 -16.41 -4.70
C LYS A 34 14.31 -15.57 -4.29
N LEU A 35 14.29 -14.28 -4.63
CA LEU A 35 13.17 -13.40 -4.31
C LEU A 35 11.90 -13.81 -5.07
N ILE A 36 12.05 -14.17 -6.35
CA ILE A 36 10.91 -14.62 -7.17
C ILE A 36 10.32 -15.92 -6.62
N ASN A 37 11.17 -16.88 -6.24
CA ASN A 37 10.72 -18.14 -5.66
C ASN A 37 10.00 -17.91 -4.32
N GLU A 38 10.54 -17.06 -3.44
CA GLU A 38 9.87 -16.71 -2.17
C GLU A 38 8.49 -16.06 -2.40
N ILE A 39 8.36 -15.23 -3.43
CA ILE A 39 7.08 -14.63 -3.81
C ILE A 39 6.11 -15.69 -4.31
N ASN A 40 6.55 -16.59 -5.19
CA ASN A 40 5.71 -17.63 -5.75
C ASN A 40 5.21 -18.60 -4.67
N GLU A 41 6.10 -19.06 -3.79
CA GLU A 41 5.74 -19.92 -2.65
C GLU A 41 4.69 -19.27 -1.75
N PHE A 42 4.82 -17.97 -1.49
CA PHE A 42 3.84 -17.24 -0.69
C PHE A 42 2.51 -17.04 -1.44
N CYS A 43 2.56 -16.83 -2.76
CA CYS A 43 1.36 -16.76 -3.59
C CYS A 43 0.61 -18.10 -3.58
N ASP A 44 1.31 -19.22 -3.67
CA ASP A 44 0.72 -20.57 -3.58
C ASP A 44 0.09 -20.80 -2.21
N THR A 45 0.76 -20.36 -1.14
CA THR A 45 0.21 -20.41 0.22
C THR A 45 -1.11 -19.63 0.32
N ILE A 46 -1.18 -18.42 -0.24
CA ILE A 46 -2.41 -17.62 -0.29
C ILE A 46 -3.50 -18.33 -1.09
N ASN A 47 -3.17 -18.87 -2.27
CA ASN A 47 -4.13 -19.55 -3.15
C ASN A 47 -4.73 -20.80 -2.51
N GLN A 48 -3.97 -21.51 -1.68
CA GLN A 48 -4.43 -22.71 -0.98
C GLN A 48 -5.26 -22.39 0.28
N SER A 49 -5.02 -21.23 0.90
CA SER A 49 -5.60 -20.90 2.22
C SER A 49 -6.76 -19.90 2.19
N LEU A 50 -6.93 -19.14 1.12
CA LEU A 50 -7.89 -18.03 1.07
C LEU A 50 -8.78 -18.08 -0.17
N LYS A 51 -10.06 -17.77 0.02
CA LYS A 51 -11.01 -17.51 -1.07
C LYS A 51 -11.30 -16.02 -1.20
N VAL A 52 -11.78 -15.62 -2.37
CA VAL A 52 -12.10 -14.21 -2.67
C VAL A 52 -13.07 -13.58 -1.66
N GLU A 53 -14.03 -14.38 -1.19
CA GLU A 53 -15.05 -14.01 -0.20
C GLU A 53 -14.51 -13.81 1.22
N ASP A 54 -13.33 -14.35 1.53
CA ASP A 54 -12.72 -14.25 2.86
C ASP A 54 -11.78 -13.06 3.00
N ILE A 55 -11.33 -12.47 1.89
CA ILE A 55 -10.37 -11.36 1.88
C ILE A 55 -10.86 -10.20 2.74
N THR A 56 -12.15 -9.85 2.66
CA THR A 56 -12.73 -8.73 3.43
C THR A 56 -12.98 -9.08 4.90
N LYS A 57 -12.87 -10.37 5.27
CA LYS A 57 -13.01 -10.87 6.64
C LYS A 57 -11.67 -10.86 7.39
N LEU A 58 -10.55 -10.77 6.69
CA LEU A 58 -9.22 -10.66 7.31
C LEU A 58 -9.14 -9.36 8.13
N ASP A 59 -8.85 -9.47 9.42
CA ASP A 59 -8.90 -8.34 10.37
C ASP A 59 -8.14 -7.11 9.89
N LYS A 60 -6.92 -7.31 9.36
CA LYS A 60 -6.07 -6.22 8.87
C LYS A 60 -6.61 -5.55 7.60
N ILE A 61 -7.23 -6.32 6.71
CA ILE A 61 -7.89 -5.78 5.51
C ILE A 61 -9.17 -5.04 5.92
N LYS A 62 -9.95 -5.61 6.85
CA LYS A 62 -11.15 -4.97 7.40
C LYS A 62 -10.80 -3.65 8.08
N ASP A 63 -9.74 -3.61 8.87
CA ASP A 63 -9.23 -2.41 9.53
C ASP A 63 -8.86 -1.32 8.52
N ALA A 64 -8.06 -1.68 7.50
CA ALA A 64 -7.68 -0.75 6.43
C ALA A 64 -8.90 -0.22 5.64
N ARG A 65 -9.90 -1.08 5.40
CA ARG A 65 -11.17 -0.68 4.75
C ARG A 65 -11.98 0.28 5.61
N ASN A 66 -12.02 0.06 6.92
CA ASN A 66 -12.69 0.95 7.87
C ASN A 66 -11.98 2.31 7.92
N ALA A 67 -10.65 2.34 8.02
CA ALA A 67 -9.88 3.57 7.95
C ALA A 67 -10.18 4.35 6.66
N TYR A 68 -10.20 3.68 5.50
CA TYR A 68 -10.55 4.34 4.24
C TYR A 68 -11.96 4.91 4.24
N LYS A 69 -12.93 4.19 4.83
CA LYS A 69 -14.32 4.63 4.96
C LYS A 69 -14.43 5.89 5.84
N GLU A 70 -13.79 5.89 7.01
CA GLU A 70 -13.78 7.06 7.91
C GLU A 70 -13.09 8.27 7.28
N LEU A 71 -12.10 8.03 6.43
CA LEU A 71 -11.44 9.07 5.65
C LEU A 71 -12.23 9.52 4.41
N GLY A 72 -13.46 9.02 4.20
CA GLY A 72 -14.37 9.45 3.13
C GLY A 72 -14.23 8.70 1.81
N LYS A 73 -13.43 7.63 1.74
CA LYS A 73 -13.32 6.77 0.55
C LYS A 73 -14.36 5.67 0.54
N ASN A 74 -14.75 5.24 -0.66
CA ASN A 74 -15.48 3.99 -0.86
C ASN A 74 -14.47 2.83 -0.96
N PRO A 75 -14.38 1.91 0.03
CA PRO A 75 -13.38 0.84 0.04
C PRO A 75 -13.61 -0.23 -1.03
N SER A 76 -14.80 -0.29 -1.64
CA SER A 76 -15.09 -1.19 -2.75
C SER A 76 -14.58 -0.62 -4.09
N ARG A 77 -14.48 0.71 -4.21
CA ARG A 77 -13.93 1.40 -5.38
C ARG A 77 -12.42 1.61 -5.28
N TYR A 78 -11.92 1.93 -4.09
CA TYR A 78 -10.52 2.23 -3.82
C TYR A 78 -9.98 1.27 -2.76
N ARG A 79 -9.32 0.21 -3.24
CA ARG A 79 -8.71 -0.81 -2.38
C ARG A 79 -7.30 -0.37 -1.98
N THR A 80 -6.85 -0.79 -0.81
CA THR A 80 -5.44 -0.73 -0.45
C THR A 80 -4.60 -1.63 -1.35
N SER A 81 -3.30 -1.37 -1.43
CA SER A 81 -2.38 -2.21 -2.19
C SER A 81 -2.41 -3.65 -1.69
N SER A 82 -2.42 -3.89 -0.37
CA SER A 82 -2.50 -5.23 0.21
C SER A 82 -3.75 -6.00 -0.23
N GLU A 83 -4.95 -5.38 -0.16
CA GLU A 83 -6.19 -6.01 -0.63
C GLU A 83 -6.14 -6.30 -2.13
N ALA A 84 -5.65 -5.34 -2.94
CA ALA A 84 -5.57 -5.50 -4.39
C ALA A 84 -4.61 -6.61 -4.81
N LEU A 85 -3.46 -6.74 -4.14
CA LEU A 85 -2.45 -7.77 -4.42
C LEU A 85 -2.96 -9.16 -4.02
N VAL A 86 -3.54 -9.32 -2.82
CA VAL A 86 -4.11 -10.61 -2.37
C VAL A 86 -5.22 -11.07 -3.32
N ARG A 87 -6.12 -10.16 -3.74
CA ARG A 87 -7.15 -10.47 -4.76
C ARG A 87 -6.56 -10.93 -6.08
N ARG A 88 -5.47 -10.29 -6.52
CA ARG A 88 -4.80 -10.61 -7.78
C ARG A 88 -4.23 -12.03 -7.74
N ILE A 89 -3.61 -12.40 -6.63
CA ILE A 89 -3.05 -13.74 -6.40
C ILE A 89 -4.16 -14.79 -6.49
N ILE A 90 -5.23 -14.63 -5.71
CA ILE A 90 -6.37 -15.58 -5.65
C ILE A 90 -7.09 -15.72 -7.00
N GLN A 91 -7.02 -14.70 -7.85
CA GLN A 91 -7.54 -14.75 -9.23
C GLN A 91 -6.61 -15.45 -10.23
N GLY A 92 -5.51 -16.07 -9.77
CA GLY A 92 -4.55 -16.76 -10.62
C GLY A 92 -3.68 -15.84 -11.49
N LYS A 93 -3.65 -14.54 -11.19
CA LYS A 93 -2.92 -13.54 -12.01
C LYS A 93 -1.48 -13.29 -11.55
N GLY A 94 -1.06 -13.95 -10.46
CA GLY A 94 0.24 -13.77 -9.82
C GLY A 94 0.53 -12.32 -9.43
N LEU A 95 1.79 -12.01 -9.17
CA LEU A 95 2.27 -10.65 -8.96
C LEU A 95 3.03 -10.12 -10.17
N TYR A 96 3.17 -8.80 -10.23
CA TYR A 96 4.01 -8.15 -11.24
C TYR A 96 5.48 -8.36 -10.91
N THR A 97 6.30 -8.51 -11.94
CA THR A 97 7.76 -8.51 -11.82
C THR A 97 8.31 -7.28 -12.54
N ILE A 98 8.89 -6.36 -11.79
CA ILE A 98 9.41 -5.07 -12.26
C ILE A 98 10.87 -4.92 -11.84
N ASN A 99 11.16 -4.91 -10.54
CA ASN A 99 12.51 -4.87 -9.97
C ASN A 99 12.50 -5.29 -8.49
N ASN A 100 13.67 -5.63 -7.97
CA ASN A 100 13.84 -6.14 -6.60
C ASN A 100 13.13 -5.30 -5.53
N ILE A 101 13.12 -3.97 -5.64
CA ILE A 101 12.48 -3.09 -4.66
C ILE A 101 10.95 -3.17 -4.72
N VAL A 102 10.39 -3.19 -5.92
CA VAL A 102 8.93 -3.30 -6.11
C VAL A 102 8.43 -4.67 -5.65
N GLU A 103 9.17 -5.73 -5.96
CA GLU A 103 8.85 -7.09 -5.54
C GLU A 103 8.93 -7.26 -4.02
N ILE A 104 9.96 -6.72 -3.36
CA ILE A 104 10.07 -6.73 -1.89
C ILE A 104 8.90 -5.94 -1.27
N ASN A 105 8.57 -4.76 -1.79
CA ASN A 105 7.45 -3.97 -1.29
C ASN A 105 6.12 -4.74 -1.38
N ASN A 106 5.87 -5.38 -2.53
CA ASN A 106 4.67 -6.20 -2.73
C ASN A 106 4.65 -7.40 -1.79
N LEU A 107 5.78 -8.08 -1.59
CA LEU A 107 5.90 -9.22 -0.68
C LEU A 107 5.61 -8.82 0.78
N ILE A 108 6.14 -7.69 1.26
CA ILE A 108 5.85 -7.17 2.60
C ILE A 108 4.37 -6.82 2.73
N SER A 109 3.78 -6.19 1.70
CA SER A 109 2.36 -5.83 1.67
C SER A 109 1.44 -7.04 1.80
N ILE A 110 1.71 -8.13 1.09
CA ILE A 110 0.90 -9.36 1.18
C ILE A 110 1.17 -10.16 2.45
N LYS A 111 2.41 -10.22 2.94
CA LYS A 111 2.75 -10.91 4.19
C LYS A 111 2.15 -10.21 5.41
N SER A 112 2.20 -8.89 5.44
CA SER A 112 1.69 -8.10 6.56
C SER A 112 0.18 -7.88 6.48
N LEU A 113 -0.40 -7.94 5.29
CA LEU A 113 -1.77 -7.49 4.93
C LEU A 113 -2.01 -5.98 5.11
N TYR A 114 -0.97 -5.19 5.38
CA TYR A 114 -1.06 -3.73 5.42
C TYR A 114 -0.53 -3.12 4.12
N PRO A 115 -1.07 -1.98 3.67
CA PRO A 115 -0.52 -1.28 2.52
C PRO A 115 0.90 -0.79 2.82
N VAL A 116 1.82 -1.04 1.90
CA VAL A 116 3.21 -0.56 1.98
C VAL A 116 3.54 0.25 0.73
N GLY A 117 4.29 1.33 0.93
CA GLY A 117 4.81 2.22 -0.11
C GLY A 117 6.35 2.29 -0.05
N THR A 118 6.97 2.62 -1.17
CA THR A 118 8.42 2.83 -1.25
C THR A 118 8.72 4.08 -2.06
N TYR A 119 9.62 4.91 -1.54
CA TYR A 119 9.91 6.24 -2.08
C TYR A 119 11.42 6.45 -2.19
N ASN A 120 11.84 7.17 -3.22
CA ASN A 120 13.23 7.61 -3.32
C ASN A 120 13.44 8.83 -2.43
N VAL A 121 14.22 8.66 -1.37
CA VAL A 121 14.55 9.71 -0.39
C VAL A 121 15.12 10.97 -1.04
N SER A 122 15.93 10.86 -2.11
CA SER A 122 16.52 12.03 -2.76
C SER A 122 15.51 12.89 -3.51
N LYS A 123 14.28 12.40 -3.69
CA LYS A 123 13.16 13.11 -4.31
C LYS A 123 12.11 13.57 -3.31
N LEU A 124 12.33 13.36 -2.02
CA LEU A 124 11.41 13.80 -0.96
C LEU A 124 11.84 15.16 -0.42
N HIS A 125 10.85 16.01 -0.13
CA HIS A 125 11.05 17.27 0.57
C HIS A 125 10.63 17.09 2.03
N SER A 126 11.55 17.38 2.96
CA SER A 126 11.33 17.26 4.39
C SER A 126 10.77 18.59 4.95
N PRO A 127 9.87 18.56 5.96
CA PRO A 127 9.26 17.38 6.58
C PRO A 127 8.21 16.72 5.70
N VAL A 128 8.05 15.40 5.85
CA VAL A 128 7.00 14.62 5.19
C VAL A 128 5.86 14.40 6.18
N CYS A 129 4.64 14.74 5.77
CA CYS A 129 3.45 14.59 6.60
C CYS A 129 2.49 13.55 6.01
N PHE A 130 2.15 12.54 6.81
CA PHE A 130 1.13 11.54 6.48
C PHE A 130 -0.26 12.10 6.81
N THR A 131 -0.99 12.53 5.78
CA THR A 131 -2.23 13.31 5.94
C THR A 131 -3.36 12.84 5.02
N VAL A 132 -4.53 13.45 5.17
CA VAL A 132 -5.70 13.30 4.31
C VAL A 132 -5.72 14.45 3.29
N GLY A 133 -5.53 14.14 2.01
CA GLY A 133 -5.56 15.15 0.95
C GLY A 133 -6.94 15.79 0.82
N ASP A 134 -6.96 17.07 0.47
CA ASP A 134 -8.14 17.92 0.44
C ASP A 134 -8.92 17.87 -0.87
N GLU A 135 -10.17 18.32 -0.82
CA GLU A 135 -10.99 18.38 -2.03
C GLU A 135 -10.35 19.31 -3.07
N GLY A 136 -10.27 18.85 -4.31
CA GLY A 136 -9.72 19.62 -5.43
C GLY A 136 -8.20 19.53 -5.57
N GLU A 137 -7.48 19.02 -4.57
CA GLU A 137 -6.06 18.71 -4.72
C GLU A 137 -5.82 17.77 -5.91
N GLN A 138 -4.59 17.72 -6.39
CA GLN A 138 -4.18 16.83 -7.47
C GLN A 138 -2.76 16.33 -7.27
N TYR A 139 -2.50 15.12 -7.72
CA TYR A 139 -1.14 14.61 -7.82
C TYR A 139 -0.96 13.79 -9.10
N LYS A 140 0.27 13.83 -9.62
CA LYS A 140 0.68 13.00 -10.76
C LYS A 140 0.99 11.59 -10.25
N GLY A 141 0.23 10.61 -10.72
CA GLY A 141 0.48 9.20 -10.40
C GLY A 141 1.71 8.64 -11.12
N ILE A 142 2.13 7.44 -10.72
CA ILE A 142 3.30 6.73 -11.27
C ILE A 142 3.19 6.53 -12.80
N TRP A 143 1.97 6.34 -13.31
CA TRP A 143 1.69 6.18 -14.75
C TRP A 143 1.36 7.51 -15.45
N GLU A 144 1.85 8.63 -14.91
CA GLU A 144 1.59 10.00 -15.38
C GLU A 144 0.13 10.45 -15.39
N ARG A 145 -0.80 9.60 -14.95
CA ARG A 145 -2.21 9.94 -14.80
C ARG A 145 -2.39 10.94 -13.67
N ILE A 146 -3.01 12.07 -13.97
CA ILE A 146 -3.43 13.05 -12.96
C ILE A 146 -4.57 12.45 -12.15
N ASN A 147 -4.38 12.31 -10.84
CA ASN A 147 -5.44 11.92 -9.92
C ASN A 147 -5.94 13.19 -9.21
N LYS A 148 -7.22 13.50 -9.40
CA LYS A 148 -7.90 14.62 -8.73
C LYS A 148 -8.63 14.13 -7.49
N TYR A 149 -8.43 14.81 -6.37
CA TYR A 149 -9.14 14.55 -5.14
C TYR A 149 -10.58 15.08 -5.29
N ARG A 150 -11.56 14.17 -5.23
CA ARG A 150 -12.98 14.48 -5.46
C ARG A 150 -13.78 14.67 -4.16
N LYS A 151 -13.17 14.39 -3.01
CA LYS A 151 -13.54 14.67 -1.61
C LYS A 151 -12.26 14.56 -0.76
N SER A 152 -12.21 15.19 0.41
CA SER A 152 -11.04 15.21 1.33
C SER A 152 -10.67 13.78 1.79
N SER A 153 -9.92 13.04 0.96
CA SER A 153 -9.86 11.57 1.00
C SER A 153 -8.77 10.93 0.11
N TYR A 154 -7.47 11.23 0.23
CA TYR A 154 -6.43 10.19 0.08
C TYR A 154 -5.32 10.34 1.13
N ILE A 155 -4.93 9.21 1.72
CA ILE A 155 -3.71 9.04 2.48
C ILE A 155 -2.54 9.01 1.48
N VAL A 156 -1.58 9.92 1.61
CA VAL A 156 -0.26 9.88 0.93
C VAL A 156 0.75 9.23 1.84
#